data_AF-A0A5Q4BBR9-F1
#
_entry.id   AF-A0A5Q4BBR9-F1
#
_cell.length_a   1.000
_cell.length_b   1.000
_cell.length_c   1.000
_cell.angle_alpha   90.00
_cell.angle_beta   90.00
_cell.angle_gamma   90.00
#
_symmetry.space_group_name_H-M   'P 1'
#
loop_
_entity.id
_entity.type
_entity.pdbx_description
1 polymer ?
#
loop_
_entity_poly.entity_id
_entity_poly.type
_entity_poly.pdbx_seq_one_letter_code
_entity_poly.pdbx_strand_id
1 'polypeptide(L)'
;MCLFCQIAIGLIFDLGISRDPLDGLNPFLCWKAAQERATQEKTGMVCPTLYVKSQMPRTMEQRRAVVAGYLVTSAVAGFLGKMDPLRWTSHMDECLQILDEQPESPSDRSLAALVKMQLLKDEAGKLSSRSDAMLEAVDGPKTPMTMYVRVLQTQLQRIIQSLPSELQSTDSIIAQLHCTELAIQETALSTKTGACVPANLPDVARLDIFYACLHAVKAWFDHFFTLPPAAYFSIPFLCFAQLSHCTVALYRLSVLEDPVWDRASVRSTIDLIATLDEVGDRFGRVCAEVGLDVDVEDGNAFTKAVKTIKGLRSTWEAAMAPLAKADPSSAAAAAGGVPGAGPGILTAGGVPMPAGVGEVEMGQLGLDLMDNRWFTDIFTPFDF
;
A
#
# COMPACT_ATOMS: atom_id res chain seq x y z
N MET A 1 15.19 3.71 -2.03
CA MET A 1 14.04 3.88 -1.09
C MET A 1 14.22 3.18 0.26
N CYS A 2 14.40 1.85 0.35
CA CYS A 2 14.56 1.14 1.64
C CYS A 2 15.66 1.75 2.52
N LEU A 3 16.84 2.00 1.94
CA LEU A 3 17.98 2.59 2.64
C LEU A 3 17.61 3.94 3.28
N PHE A 4 17.01 4.85 2.51
CA PHE A 4 16.59 6.16 3.01
C PHE A 4 15.55 6.05 4.14
N CYS A 5 14.61 5.11 4.03
CA CYS A 5 13.65 4.86 5.11
C CYS A 5 14.33 4.35 6.39
N GLN A 6 15.29 3.42 6.28
CA GLN A 6 16.05 2.93 7.43
C GLN A 6 16.92 4.03 8.07
N ILE A 7 17.51 4.91 7.26
CA ILE A 7 18.23 6.09 7.77
C ILE A 7 17.27 7.02 8.51
N ALA A 8 16.10 7.33 7.93
CA ALA A 8 15.10 8.18 8.57
C ALA A 8 14.59 7.57 9.90
N ILE A 9 14.35 6.27 9.93
CA ILE A 9 13.99 5.53 11.15
C ILE A 9 15.11 5.65 12.21
N GLY A 10 16.38 5.45 11.80
CA GLY A 10 17.54 5.63 12.66
C GLY A 10 17.61 7.03 13.27
N LEU A 11 17.45 8.07 12.45
CA LEU A 11 17.44 9.46 12.90
C LEU A 11 16.31 9.75 13.90
N ILE A 12 15.11 9.21 13.66
CA ILE A 12 13.98 9.32 14.60
C ILE A 12 14.34 8.72 15.97
N PHE A 13 15.03 7.58 15.98
CA PHE A 13 15.49 6.95 17.22
C PHE A 13 16.64 7.70 17.89
N ASP A 14 17.62 8.20 17.13
CA ASP A 14 18.76 8.96 17.66
C ASP A 14 18.31 10.29 18.29
N LEU A 15 17.41 11.01 17.63
CA LEU A 15 16.76 12.20 18.19
C LEU A 15 15.83 11.84 19.36
N GLY A 16 15.48 10.56 19.49
CA GLY A 16 14.63 10.02 20.54
C GLY A 16 13.20 10.53 20.47
N ILE A 17 12.72 10.98 19.30
CA ILE A 17 11.37 11.55 19.14
C ILE A 17 10.27 10.48 19.04
N SER A 18 10.62 9.20 18.95
CA SER A 18 9.68 8.07 18.92
C SER A 18 9.15 7.62 20.28
N ARG A 19 9.64 8.22 21.38
CA ARG A 19 9.26 7.88 22.75
C ARG A 19 8.90 9.13 23.54
N ASP A 20 8.08 8.95 24.57
CA ASP A 20 7.85 10.04 25.51
C ASP A 20 9.19 10.46 26.14
N PRO A 21 9.49 11.76 26.27
CA PRO A 21 10.64 12.23 27.03
C PRO A 21 10.74 11.60 28.42
N LEU A 22 9.61 11.26 29.05
CA LEU A 22 9.47 10.67 30.38
C LEU A 22 9.78 9.16 30.44
N ASP A 23 9.48 8.40 29.38
CA ASP A 23 9.66 6.93 29.35
C ASP A 23 11.12 6.49 29.46
N GLY A 24 12.07 7.35 29.06
CA GLY A 24 13.50 7.08 29.13
C GLY A 24 14.14 7.41 30.48
N LEU A 25 13.39 7.97 31.43
CA LEU A 25 13.96 8.37 32.72
C LEU A 25 14.00 7.21 33.70
N ASN A 26 15.19 6.95 34.22
CA ASN A 26 15.34 6.11 35.38
C ASN A 26 14.82 6.88 36.61
N PRO A 27 13.79 6.39 37.33
CA PRO A 27 13.23 7.08 38.49
C PRO A 27 14.27 7.44 39.56
N PHE A 28 15.31 6.61 39.70
CA PHE A 28 16.42 6.86 40.60
C PHE A 28 17.27 8.06 40.17
N LEU A 29 17.50 8.24 38.86
CA LEU A 29 18.24 9.40 38.34
C LEU A 29 17.43 10.69 38.49
N CYS A 30 16.11 10.64 38.32
CA CYS A 30 15.21 11.76 38.61
C CYS A 30 15.29 12.18 40.07
N TRP A 31 15.15 11.19 40.97
CA TRP A 31 15.21 11.41 42.41
C TRP A 31 16.58 11.98 42.82
N LYS A 32 17.66 11.42 42.30
CA LYS A 32 19.03 11.88 42.59
C LYS A 32 19.29 13.29 42.06
N ALA A 33 18.84 13.60 40.85
CA ALA A 33 18.93 14.96 40.30
C ALA A 33 18.10 15.98 41.10
N ALA A 34 16.91 15.59 41.59
CA ALA A 34 16.09 16.43 42.46
C ALA A 34 16.75 16.64 43.84
N GLN A 35 17.35 15.60 44.40
CA GLN A 35 18.11 15.69 45.65
C GLN A 35 19.34 16.58 45.52
N GLU A 36 20.09 16.48 44.42
CA GLU A 36 21.25 17.33 44.13
C GLU A 36 20.86 18.81 43.99
N ARG A 37 19.75 19.13 43.31
CA ARG A 37 19.21 20.50 43.24
C ARG A 37 18.84 21.05 44.63
N ALA A 38 18.11 20.27 45.42
CA ALA A 38 17.72 20.68 46.77
C ALA A 38 18.95 20.88 47.71
N THR A 39 20.03 20.15 47.45
CA THR A 39 21.30 20.30 48.19
C THR A 39 22.05 21.55 47.73
N GLN A 40 22.10 21.81 46.42
CA GLN A 40 22.66 23.03 45.82
C GLN A 40 21.99 24.30 46.37
N GLU A 41 20.65 24.34 46.43
CA GLU A 41 19.90 25.47 46.98
C GLU A 41 20.23 25.74 48.46
N LYS A 42 20.56 24.69 49.23
CA LYS A 42 20.90 24.80 50.66
C LYS A 42 22.36 25.14 50.94
N THR A 43 23.29 24.69 50.10
CA THR A 43 24.74 24.78 50.37
C THR A 43 25.51 25.66 49.40
N GLY A 44 24.89 26.14 48.32
CA GLY A 44 25.54 27.01 47.32
C GLY A 44 26.67 26.34 46.53
N MET A 45 26.85 25.02 46.68
CA MET A 45 27.99 24.28 46.14
C MET A 45 27.63 23.65 44.80
N VAL A 46 28.33 24.03 43.73
CA VAL A 46 28.05 23.55 42.36
C VAL A 46 28.65 22.15 42.16
N CYS A 47 27.84 21.10 42.35
CA CYS A 47 28.16 19.74 41.86
C CYS A 47 27.91 19.60 40.35
N PRO A 48 28.60 18.66 39.67
CA PRO A 48 28.28 18.34 38.27
C PRO A 48 26.86 17.79 38.20
N THR A 49 25.95 18.55 37.60
CA THR A 49 24.56 18.16 37.43
C THR A 49 24.51 16.90 36.58
N LEU A 50 23.94 15.81 37.10
CA LEU A 50 23.58 14.66 36.28
C LEU A 50 22.72 15.16 35.10
N TYR A 51 23.18 14.90 33.87
CA TYR A 51 22.47 15.31 32.66
C TYR A 51 21.16 14.52 32.55
N VAL A 52 20.10 15.07 33.16
CA VAL A 52 18.74 14.63 32.91
C VAL A 52 18.35 15.21 31.56
N LYS A 53 18.15 14.32 30.57
CA LYS A 53 17.72 14.69 29.21
C LYS A 53 16.51 15.63 29.32
N SER A 54 16.54 16.74 28.58
CA SER A 54 15.57 17.84 28.68
C SER A 54 14.13 17.33 28.77
N GLN A 55 13.45 17.67 29.87
CA GLN A 55 12.03 17.36 30.12
C GLN A 55 11.08 18.29 29.34
N MET A 56 11.57 18.95 28.29
CA MET A 56 10.73 19.86 27.53
C MET A 56 9.63 19.07 26.79
N PRO A 57 8.37 19.55 26.84
CA PRO A 57 7.30 19.00 26.04
C PRO A 57 7.72 18.91 24.57
N ARG A 58 7.27 17.85 23.88
CA ARG A 58 7.54 17.71 22.45
C ARG A 58 7.00 18.90 21.69
N THR A 59 7.87 19.51 20.90
CA THR A 59 7.49 20.58 19.95
C THR A 59 6.56 20.01 18.88
N MET A 60 5.72 20.86 18.28
CA MET A 60 4.83 20.45 17.20
C MET A 60 5.60 19.89 16.00
N GLU A 61 6.77 20.43 15.68
CA GLU A 61 7.65 19.89 14.64
C GLU A 61 8.12 18.46 14.92
N GLN A 62 8.48 18.14 16.17
CA GLN A 62 8.85 16.78 16.55
C GLN A 62 7.67 15.81 16.43
N ARG A 63 6.45 16.26 16.77
CA ARG A 63 5.21 15.48 16.64
C ARG A 63 4.88 15.21 15.17
N ARG A 64 4.95 16.24 14.32
CA ARG A 64 4.79 16.13 12.86
C ARG A 64 5.81 15.15 12.28
N ALA A 65 7.09 15.31 12.63
CA ALA A 65 8.18 14.50 12.11
C ALA A 65 8.02 13.01 12.42
N VAL A 66 7.64 12.65 13.66
CA VAL A 66 7.51 11.25 14.05
C VAL A 66 6.32 10.56 13.37
N VAL A 67 5.15 11.22 13.29
CA VAL A 67 3.96 10.63 12.65
C VAL A 67 4.07 10.62 11.11
N ALA A 68 4.69 11.63 10.51
CA ALA A 68 4.99 11.64 9.08
C ALA A 68 6.05 10.57 8.74
N GLY A 69 7.06 10.39 9.60
CA GLY A 69 8.04 9.31 9.48
C GLY A 69 7.38 7.93 9.48
N TYR A 70 6.37 7.71 10.34
CA TYR A 70 5.54 6.51 10.30
C TYR A 70 4.82 6.37 8.95
N LEU A 71 4.08 7.40 8.52
CA LEU A 71 3.29 7.37 7.28
C LEU A 71 4.16 6.99 6.06
N VAL A 72 5.30 7.65 5.90
CA VAL A 72 6.22 7.40 4.76
C VAL A 72 6.80 6.00 4.83
N THR A 73 7.30 5.58 5.99
CA THR A 73 7.94 4.26 6.12
C THR A 73 6.94 3.12 5.99
N SER A 74 5.71 3.28 6.52
CA SER A 74 4.60 2.34 6.33
C SER A 74 4.20 2.22 4.86
N ALA A 75 4.03 3.34 4.16
CA ALA A 75 3.71 3.34 2.74
C ALA A 75 4.78 2.64 1.90
N VAL A 76 6.07 2.93 2.16
CA VAL A 76 7.19 2.30 1.46
C VAL A 76 7.30 0.82 1.78
N ALA A 77 7.09 0.42 3.04
CA ALA A 77 7.09 -0.99 3.44
C ALA A 77 5.97 -1.78 2.75
N GLY A 78 4.74 -1.25 2.74
CA GLY A 78 3.60 -1.88 2.06
C GLY A 78 3.76 -1.92 0.54
N PHE A 79 4.45 -0.93 -0.04
CA PHE A 79 4.73 -0.89 -1.47
C PHE A 79 5.85 -1.85 -1.90
N LEU A 80 6.98 -1.88 -1.18
CA LEU A 80 8.15 -2.68 -1.54
C LEU A 80 8.11 -4.11 -1.03
N GLY A 81 7.44 -4.37 0.10
CA GLY A 81 7.39 -5.67 0.78
C GLY A 81 8.75 -6.17 1.33
N LYS A 82 9.79 -5.32 1.34
CA LYS A 82 11.19 -5.69 1.64
C LYS A 82 11.74 -5.09 2.93
N MET A 83 10.94 -4.35 3.69
CA MET A 83 11.38 -3.71 4.92
C MET A 83 10.26 -3.63 5.95
N ASP A 84 10.65 -3.60 7.22
CA ASP A 84 9.73 -3.27 8.30
C ASP A 84 9.62 -1.74 8.44
N PRO A 85 8.40 -1.20 8.54
CA PRO A 85 8.20 0.22 8.74
C PRO A 85 8.53 0.63 10.18
N LEU A 86 8.56 1.94 10.43
CA LEU A 86 8.64 2.45 11.80
C LEU A 86 7.48 1.87 12.61
N ARG A 87 7.78 1.27 13.77
CA ARG A 87 6.73 0.68 14.61
C ARG A 87 5.88 1.79 15.24
N TRP A 88 4.56 1.72 15.06
CA TRP A 88 3.63 2.61 15.76
C TRP A 88 3.75 2.44 17.29
N THR A 89 3.69 3.53 18.04
CA THR A 89 3.82 3.56 19.50
C THR A 89 2.72 4.39 20.15
N SER A 90 2.44 4.14 21.43
CA SER A 90 1.49 4.94 22.22
C SER A 90 1.84 6.43 22.24
N HIS A 91 3.14 6.76 22.22
CA HIS A 91 3.57 8.15 22.13
C HIS A 91 3.16 8.81 20.81
N MET A 92 3.16 8.05 19.70
CA MET A 92 2.68 8.55 18.41
C MET A 92 1.17 8.78 18.42
N ASP A 93 0.39 7.96 19.15
CA ASP A 93 -1.05 8.21 19.35
C ASP A 93 -1.28 9.56 20.04
N GLU A 94 -0.53 9.87 21.09
CA GLU A 94 -0.60 11.17 21.77
C GLU A 94 -0.17 12.32 20.87
N CYS A 95 0.90 12.13 20.08
CA CYS A 95 1.35 13.12 19.10
C CYS A 95 0.26 13.39 18.04
N LEU A 96 -0.36 12.34 17.54
CA LEU A 96 -1.44 12.41 16.56
C LEU A 96 -2.69 13.10 17.12
N GLN A 97 -3.06 12.79 18.37
CA GLN A 97 -4.17 13.44 19.06
C GLN A 97 -3.93 14.94 19.23
N ILE A 98 -2.73 15.34 19.64
CA ILE A 98 -2.37 16.76 19.82
C ILE A 98 -2.39 17.50 18.47
N LEU A 99 -1.93 16.88 17.38
CA LEU A 99 -2.02 17.47 16.04
C LEU A 99 -3.47 17.69 15.57
N ASP A 100 -4.40 16.84 16.03
CA ASP A 100 -5.81 16.91 15.68
C ASP A 100 -6.56 17.98 16.51
N GLU A 101 -6.28 18.02 17.82
CA GLU A 101 -6.93 18.91 18.79
C GLU A 101 -6.36 20.34 18.77
N GLN A 102 -5.05 20.49 18.55
CA GLN A 102 -4.33 21.77 18.60
C GLN A 102 -3.50 22.00 17.33
N PRO A 103 -4.13 22.08 16.14
CA PRO A 103 -3.41 22.31 14.90
C PRO A 103 -2.83 23.74 14.85
N GLU A 104 -1.56 23.89 14.49
CA GLU A 104 -0.97 25.20 14.19
C GLU A 104 -1.12 25.53 12.69
N SER A 105 -1.28 24.50 11.85
CA SER A 105 -1.45 24.61 10.40
C SER A 105 -2.59 23.72 9.91
N PRO A 106 -3.34 24.10 8.84
CA PRO A 106 -4.32 23.22 8.22
C PRO A 106 -3.73 21.87 7.78
N SER A 107 -2.42 21.84 7.45
CA SER A 107 -1.71 20.60 7.10
C SER A 107 -1.65 19.59 8.23
N ASP A 108 -1.78 20.01 9.49
CA ASP A 108 -1.72 19.11 10.66
C ASP A 108 -2.91 18.17 10.67
N ARG A 109 -4.12 18.70 10.36
CA ARG A 109 -5.34 17.90 10.25
C ARG A 109 -5.28 16.95 9.05
N SER A 110 -4.75 17.41 7.92
CA SER A 110 -4.54 16.55 6.75
C SER A 110 -3.57 15.42 7.05
N LEU A 111 -2.42 15.72 7.69
CA LEU A 111 -1.45 14.72 8.13
C LEU A 111 -2.09 13.72 9.10
N ALA A 112 -2.83 14.21 10.09
CA ALA A 112 -3.51 13.35 11.05
C ALA A 112 -4.49 12.39 10.36
N ALA A 113 -5.28 12.89 9.41
CA ALA A 113 -6.19 12.08 8.62
C ALA A 113 -5.47 11.00 7.79
N LEU A 114 -4.40 11.38 7.08
CA LEU A 114 -3.58 10.46 6.28
C LEU A 114 -2.98 9.36 7.15
N VAL A 115 -2.43 9.71 8.32
CA VAL A 115 -1.88 8.74 9.28
C VAL A 115 -2.95 7.80 9.81
N LYS A 116 -4.12 8.32 10.23
CA LYS A 116 -5.25 7.49 10.68
C LYS A 116 -5.70 6.51 9.60
N MET A 117 -5.81 6.95 8.35
CA MET A 117 -6.15 6.08 7.21
C MET A 117 -5.06 5.04 6.90
N GLN A 118 -3.78 5.41 7.05
CA GLN A 118 -2.67 4.46 6.89
C GLN A 118 -2.66 3.40 8.01
N LEU A 119 -2.94 3.78 9.26
CA LEU A 119 -3.08 2.85 10.38
C LEU A 119 -4.19 1.83 10.13
N LEU A 120 -5.34 2.26 9.59
CA LEU A 120 -6.42 1.35 9.19
C LEU A 120 -5.97 0.38 8.09
N LYS A 121 -5.21 0.85 7.09
CA LYS A 121 -4.63 -0.01 6.04
C LYS A 121 -3.67 -1.05 6.63
N ASP A 122 -2.82 -0.65 7.56
CA ASP A 122 -1.87 -1.56 8.22
C ASP A 122 -2.58 -2.56 9.13
N GLU A 123 -3.68 -2.15 9.77
CA GLU A 123 -4.53 -3.04 10.57
C GLU A 123 -5.26 -4.07 9.69
N ALA A 124 -5.82 -3.62 8.55
CA ALA A 124 -6.41 -4.47 7.52
C ALA A 124 -5.40 -5.54 7.03
N GLY A 125 -4.18 -5.13 6.69
CA GLY A 125 -3.11 -6.06 6.29
C GLY A 125 -2.70 -7.07 7.38
N LYS A 126 -2.68 -6.65 8.66
CA LYS A 126 -2.42 -7.57 9.79
C LYS A 126 -3.54 -8.58 9.97
N LEU A 127 -4.80 -8.20 9.76
CA LEU A 127 -5.94 -9.12 9.84
C LEU A 127 -5.89 -10.17 8.71
N SER A 128 -5.52 -9.73 7.51
CA SER A 128 -5.28 -10.59 6.34
C SER A 128 -4.26 -11.69 6.66
N SER A 129 -3.08 -11.30 7.17
CA SER A 129 -2.01 -12.26 7.51
C SER A 129 -2.30 -13.15 8.72
N ARG A 130 -3.03 -12.63 9.73
CA ARG A 130 -3.46 -13.44 10.89
C ARG A 130 -4.50 -14.48 10.54
N SER A 131 -5.42 -14.16 9.63
CA SER A 131 -6.40 -15.13 9.11
C SER A 131 -5.70 -16.34 8.51
N ASP A 132 -4.65 -16.10 7.72
CA ASP A 132 -3.85 -17.16 7.12
C ASP A 132 -3.15 -18.04 8.17
N ALA A 133 -2.59 -17.44 9.23
CA ALA A 133 -1.96 -18.17 10.33
C ALA A 133 -2.96 -18.92 11.25
N MET A 134 -4.19 -18.42 11.37
CA MET A 134 -5.28 -19.03 12.17
C MET A 134 -6.02 -20.15 11.44
N LEU A 135 -5.88 -20.29 10.12
CA LEU A 135 -6.36 -21.48 9.39
C LEU A 135 -5.56 -22.73 9.79
N GLU A 136 -4.33 -22.56 10.28
CA GLU A 136 -3.45 -23.64 10.74
C GLU A 136 -3.65 -24.00 12.23
N ALA A 137 -4.37 -23.19 13.02
CA ALA A 137 -4.50 -23.35 14.48
C ALA A 137 -5.96 -23.25 15.01
N VAL A 138 -6.56 -24.43 15.25
CA VAL A 138 -7.58 -24.84 16.25
C VAL A 138 -8.89 -24.03 16.48
N ASP A 139 -9.94 -24.83 16.75
CA ASP A 139 -11.32 -24.54 17.18
C ASP A 139 -11.47 -23.50 18.31
N GLY A 140 -12.09 -22.37 17.97
CA GLY A 140 -12.69 -21.42 18.89
C GLY A 140 -13.73 -20.58 18.14
N PRO A 141 -14.67 -19.89 18.82
CA PRO A 141 -15.64 -19.00 18.17
C PRO A 141 -14.90 -17.82 17.52
N LYS A 142 -14.61 -17.95 16.23
CA LYS A 142 -13.93 -16.93 15.42
C LYS A 142 -14.94 -15.83 15.06
N THR A 143 -14.66 -14.59 15.44
CA THR A 143 -15.44 -13.43 14.98
C THR A 143 -15.33 -13.35 13.45
N PRO A 144 -16.45 -13.31 12.71
CA PRO A 144 -16.41 -13.27 11.25
C PRO A 144 -15.59 -12.08 10.75
N MET A 145 -14.74 -12.30 9.74
CA MET A 145 -13.92 -11.27 9.12
C MET A 145 -14.74 -10.07 8.62
N THR A 146 -15.97 -10.32 8.19
CA THR A 146 -16.94 -9.31 7.79
C THR A 146 -17.30 -8.31 8.90
N MET A 147 -17.25 -8.71 10.17
CA MET A 147 -17.46 -7.80 11.30
C MET A 147 -16.27 -6.85 11.48
N TYR A 148 -15.04 -7.34 11.33
CA TYR A 148 -13.84 -6.49 11.39
C TYR A 148 -13.83 -5.48 10.25
N VAL A 149 -14.12 -5.93 9.02
CA VAL A 149 -14.26 -5.07 7.83
C VAL A 149 -15.26 -3.95 8.09
N ARG A 150 -16.43 -4.26 8.66
CA ARG A 150 -17.45 -3.25 9.01
C ARG A 150 -16.95 -2.25 10.06
N VAL A 151 -16.20 -2.70 11.07
CA VAL A 151 -15.61 -1.82 12.08
C VAL A 151 -14.62 -0.85 11.43
N LEU A 152 -13.71 -1.36 10.59
CA LEU A 152 -12.72 -0.54 9.88
C LEU A 152 -13.38 0.46 8.93
N GLN A 153 -14.41 0.05 8.18
CA GLN A 153 -15.21 0.96 7.35
C GLN A 153 -15.86 2.06 8.19
N THR A 154 -16.44 1.70 9.34
CA THR A 154 -17.07 2.69 10.25
C THR A 154 -16.04 3.65 10.84
N GLN A 155 -14.81 3.20 11.10
CA GLN A 155 -13.71 4.07 11.52
C GLN A 155 -13.27 5.00 10.38
N LEU A 156 -13.14 4.49 9.16
CA LEU A 156 -12.80 5.30 7.99
C LEU A 156 -13.81 6.42 7.75
N GLN A 157 -15.11 6.09 7.79
CA GLN A 157 -16.18 7.09 7.66
C GLN A 157 -16.13 8.15 8.77
N ARG A 158 -15.84 7.75 10.01
CA ARG A 158 -15.64 8.69 11.13
C ARG A 158 -14.45 9.62 10.90
N ILE A 159 -13.35 9.12 10.35
CA ILE A 159 -12.20 9.96 10.00
C ILE A 159 -12.65 11.03 9.02
N ILE A 160 -13.25 10.66 7.88
CA ILE A 160 -13.67 11.63 6.85
C ILE A 160 -14.69 12.63 7.38
N GLN A 161 -15.69 12.18 8.14
CA GLN A 161 -16.71 13.06 8.74
C GLN A 161 -16.14 14.04 9.77
N SER A 162 -15.01 13.73 10.41
CA SER A 162 -14.33 14.63 11.35
C SER A 162 -13.49 15.71 10.65
N LEU A 163 -13.18 15.56 9.36
CA LEU A 163 -12.40 16.55 8.62
C LEU A 163 -13.29 17.73 8.19
N PRO A 164 -12.76 18.97 8.24
CA PRO A 164 -13.38 20.13 7.58
C PRO A 164 -13.62 19.86 6.10
N SER A 165 -14.72 20.40 5.55
CA SER A 165 -15.13 20.23 4.15
C SER A 165 -14.04 20.62 3.16
N GLU A 166 -13.27 21.65 3.48
CA GLU A 166 -12.18 22.16 2.63
C GLU A 166 -11.09 21.10 2.49
N LEU A 167 -10.76 20.39 3.57
CA LEU A 167 -9.71 19.37 3.58
C LEU A 167 -10.15 18.07 2.93
N GLN A 168 -11.45 17.74 2.97
CA GLN A 168 -12.00 16.55 2.31
C GLN A 168 -11.78 16.59 0.78
N SER A 169 -11.74 17.80 0.20
CA SER A 169 -11.47 17.99 -1.23
C SER A 169 -10.00 17.95 -1.64
N THR A 170 -9.08 17.77 -0.67
CA THR A 170 -7.63 17.69 -0.96
C THR A 170 -7.30 16.40 -1.70
N ASP A 171 -6.56 16.48 -2.80
CA ASP A 171 -6.25 15.33 -3.66
C ASP A 171 -5.64 14.14 -2.92
N SER A 172 -4.72 14.39 -1.98
CA SER A 172 -4.09 13.34 -1.18
C SER A 172 -5.08 12.62 -0.25
N ILE A 173 -6.10 13.33 0.25
CA ILE A 173 -7.13 12.77 1.12
C ILE A 173 -8.07 11.88 0.32
N ILE A 174 -8.53 12.35 -0.85
CA ILE A 174 -9.40 11.57 -1.75
C ILE A 174 -8.67 10.29 -2.21
N ALA A 175 -7.41 10.42 -2.64
CA ALA A 175 -6.62 9.28 -3.08
C ALA A 175 -6.36 8.27 -1.93
N GLN A 176 -6.02 8.75 -0.72
CA GLN A 176 -5.83 7.87 0.43
C GLN A 176 -7.14 7.21 0.88
N LEU A 177 -8.27 7.92 0.82
CA LEU A 177 -9.59 7.37 1.16
C LEU A 177 -9.90 6.13 0.31
N HIS A 178 -9.90 6.27 -1.01
CA HIS A 178 -10.23 5.16 -1.91
C HIS A 178 -9.23 4.01 -1.83
N CYS A 179 -7.94 4.30 -1.61
CA CYS A 179 -6.93 3.27 -1.39
C CYS A 179 -7.13 2.51 -0.06
N THR A 180 -7.52 3.21 1.01
CA THR A 180 -7.84 2.59 2.30
C THR A 180 -9.15 1.79 2.23
N GLU A 181 -10.17 2.27 1.52
CA GLU A 181 -11.39 1.51 1.23
C GLU A 181 -11.06 0.19 0.55
N LEU A 182 -10.26 0.22 -0.51
CA LEU A 182 -9.80 -0.97 -1.21
C LEU A 182 -9.10 -1.96 -0.26
N ALA A 183 -8.12 -1.51 0.52
CA ALA A 183 -7.37 -2.37 1.44
C ALA A 183 -8.26 -3.06 2.49
N ILE A 184 -9.28 -2.35 3.00
CA ILE A 184 -10.24 -2.90 3.96
C ILE A 184 -11.10 -3.99 3.30
N GLN A 185 -11.57 -3.77 2.07
CA GLN A 185 -12.38 -4.77 1.36
C GLN A 185 -11.57 -6.01 0.98
N GLU A 186 -10.33 -5.82 0.50
CA GLU A 186 -9.43 -6.93 0.16
C GLU A 186 -9.15 -7.85 1.35
N THR A 187 -9.16 -7.31 2.58
CA THR A 187 -9.01 -8.12 3.79
C THR A 187 -10.06 -9.22 3.84
N ALA A 188 -11.30 -8.94 3.43
CA ALA A 188 -12.40 -9.91 3.41
C ALA A 188 -12.23 -11.04 2.38
N LEU A 189 -11.36 -10.85 1.39
CA LEU A 189 -11.09 -11.79 0.29
C LEU A 189 -9.84 -12.66 0.54
N SER A 190 -9.04 -12.38 1.57
CA SER A 190 -7.77 -13.05 1.79
C SER A 190 -7.94 -14.48 2.33
N THR A 191 -7.61 -15.46 1.50
CA THR A 191 -7.37 -16.87 1.86
C THR A 191 -6.25 -17.41 0.97
N LYS A 192 -5.05 -17.61 1.53
CA LYS A 192 -3.80 -17.88 0.80
C LYS A 192 -3.71 -19.16 -0.05
N THR A 193 -4.80 -19.88 -0.30
CA THR A 193 -4.78 -21.19 -0.98
C THR A 193 -5.44 -21.15 -2.35
N GLY A 194 -4.91 -20.38 -3.31
CA GLY A 194 -5.19 -20.53 -4.76
C GLY A 194 -6.66 -20.43 -5.24
N ALA A 195 -7.61 -20.33 -4.31
CA ALA A 195 -9.01 -20.03 -4.46
C ALA A 195 -9.18 -18.72 -3.70
N CYS A 196 -9.49 -17.65 -4.42
CA CYS A 196 -9.55 -16.27 -3.91
C CYS A 196 -10.69 -16.03 -2.90
N VAL A 197 -11.21 -17.08 -2.26
CA VAL A 197 -12.49 -17.02 -1.58
C VAL A 197 -12.56 -17.95 -0.37
N PRO A 198 -12.92 -17.43 0.82
CA PRO A 198 -13.35 -18.29 1.90
C PRO A 198 -14.62 -19.04 1.50
N ALA A 199 -14.53 -20.37 1.38
CA ALA A 199 -15.64 -21.28 1.04
C ALA A 199 -16.88 -21.15 1.95
N ASN A 200 -16.79 -20.37 3.04
CA ASN A 200 -17.83 -20.18 4.04
C ASN A 200 -18.57 -18.83 3.91
N LEU A 201 -18.23 -17.97 2.94
CA LEU A 201 -18.93 -16.69 2.76
C LEU A 201 -20.11 -16.84 1.78
N PRO A 202 -21.32 -16.34 2.11
CA PRO A 202 -22.44 -16.34 1.19
C PRO A 202 -22.09 -15.64 -0.13
N ASP A 203 -22.51 -16.23 -1.25
CA ASP A 203 -22.23 -15.76 -2.61
C ASP A 203 -22.56 -14.27 -2.82
N VAL A 204 -23.69 -13.80 -2.27
CA VAL A 204 -24.09 -12.38 -2.35
C VAL A 204 -23.10 -11.47 -1.62
N ALA A 205 -22.70 -11.84 -0.40
CA ALA A 205 -21.75 -11.04 0.38
C ALA A 205 -20.36 -10.99 -0.27
N ARG A 206 -19.96 -12.08 -0.91
CA ARG A 206 -18.72 -12.14 -1.70
C ARG A 206 -18.77 -11.23 -2.92
N LEU A 207 -19.88 -11.29 -3.66
CA LEU A 207 -20.10 -10.45 -4.83
C LEU A 207 -20.08 -8.96 -4.46
N ASP A 208 -20.73 -8.59 -3.34
CA ASP A 208 -20.72 -7.22 -2.81
C ASP A 208 -19.30 -6.72 -2.52
N ILE A 209 -18.43 -7.57 -1.97
CA ILE A 209 -17.04 -7.21 -1.69
C ILE A 209 -16.26 -6.99 -2.99
N PHE A 210 -16.42 -7.85 -4.00
CA PHE A 210 -15.74 -7.66 -5.29
C PHE A 210 -16.16 -6.35 -5.97
N TYR A 211 -17.46 -6.04 -5.97
CA TYR A 211 -17.93 -4.75 -6.48
C TYR A 211 -17.43 -3.57 -5.65
N ALA A 212 -17.36 -3.70 -4.32
CA ALA A 212 -16.80 -2.66 -3.47
C ALA A 212 -15.31 -2.39 -3.80
N CYS A 213 -14.51 -3.44 -4.02
CA CYS A 213 -13.13 -3.30 -4.51
C CYS A 213 -13.08 -2.60 -5.87
N LEU A 214 -13.91 -3.05 -6.82
CA LEU A 214 -13.97 -2.48 -8.18
C LEU A 214 -14.34 -0.99 -8.16
N HIS A 215 -15.34 -0.61 -7.36
CA HIS A 215 -15.76 0.78 -7.22
C HIS A 215 -14.70 1.64 -6.54
N ALA A 216 -14.00 1.13 -5.51
CA ALA A 216 -12.90 1.85 -4.88
C ALA A 216 -11.74 2.09 -5.86
N VAL A 217 -11.36 1.06 -6.64
CA VAL A 217 -10.35 1.19 -7.71
C VAL A 217 -10.78 2.22 -8.74
N LYS A 218 -12.03 2.14 -9.23
CA LYS A 218 -12.55 3.09 -10.21
C LYS A 218 -12.53 4.52 -9.66
N ALA A 219 -13.03 4.74 -8.45
CA ALA A 219 -13.07 6.06 -7.82
C ALA A 219 -11.66 6.66 -7.65
N TRP A 220 -10.68 5.82 -7.31
CA TRP A 220 -9.28 6.25 -7.24
C TRP A 220 -8.73 6.68 -8.61
N PHE A 221 -8.97 5.90 -9.67
CA PHE A 221 -8.52 6.25 -11.03
C PHE A 221 -9.27 7.46 -11.61
N ASP A 222 -10.59 7.55 -11.41
CA ASP A 222 -11.39 8.70 -11.80
C ASP A 222 -10.79 9.97 -11.21
N HIS A 223 -10.47 9.96 -9.91
CA HIS A 223 -9.82 11.07 -9.22
C HIS A 223 -8.41 11.34 -9.79
N PHE A 224 -7.58 10.31 -9.92
CA PHE A 224 -6.21 10.43 -10.43
C PHE A 224 -6.17 11.07 -11.83
N PHE A 225 -7.14 10.76 -12.69
CA PHE A 225 -7.27 11.34 -14.02
C PHE A 225 -7.91 12.73 -14.05
N THR A 226 -8.44 13.25 -12.94
CA THR A 226 -8.81 14.68 -12.85
C THR A 226 -7.58 15.59 -12.74
N LEU A 227 -6.48 15.07 -12.21
CA LEU A 227 -5.25 15.84 -11.99
C LEU A 227 -4.57 16.16 -13.34
N PRO A 228 -4.08 17.38 -13.55
CA PRO A 228 -3.35 17.72 -14.77
C PRO A 228 -2.01 16.97 -14.81
N PRO A 229 -1.50 16.54 -15.98
CA PRO A 229 -0.24 15.80 -16.07
C PRO A 229 0.94 16.54 -15.41
N ALA A 230 1.02 17.86 -15.52
CA ALA A 230 2.02 18.66 -14.80
C ALA A 230 2.04 18.43 -13.28
N ALA A 231 0.90 18.15 -12.64
CA ALA A 231 0.82 17.92 -11.20
C ALA A 231 1.57 16.63 -10.78
N TYR A 232 1.64 15.62 -11.66
CA TYR A 232 2.32 14.35 -11.42
C TYR A 232 3.81 14.49 -11.11
N PHE A 233 4.43 15.59 -11.54
CA PHE A 233 5.82 15.89 -11.19
C PHE A 233 6.01 16.15 -9.68
N SER A 234 4.98 16.69 -9.02
CA SER A 234 5.02 17.07 -7.61
C SER A 234 4.23 16.13 -6.68
N ILE A 235 3.64 15.04 -7.21
CA ILE A 235 2.86 14.15 -6.35
C ILE A 235 3.79 13.41 -5.38
N PRO A 236 3.36 13.24 -4.11
CA PRO A 236 4.11 12.44 -3.15
C PRO A 236 4.26 10.98 -3.61
N PHE A 237 5.35 10.34 -3.20
CA PHE A 237 5.59 8.91 -3.43
C PHE A 237 4.41 8.03 -3.01
N LEU A 238 3.68 8.42 -1.95
CA LEU A 238 2.48 7.73 -1.49
C LEU A 238 1.45 7.54 -2.61
N CYS A 239 1.27 8.53 -3.49
CA CYS A 239 0.33 8.43 -4.61
C CYS A 239 0.78 7.38 -5.64
N PHE A 240 2.08 7.25 -5.90
CA PHE A 240 2.61 6.18 -6.76
C PHE A 240 2.44 4.81 -6.11
N ALA A 241 2.64 4.68 -4.81
CA ALA A 241 2.36 3.44 -4.08
C ALA A 241 0.89 3.03 -4.18
N GLN A 242 -0.04 4.00 -4.09
CA GLN A 242 -1.47 3.79 -4.30
C GLN A 242 -1.78 3.40 -5.75
N LEU A 243 -1.18 4.06 -6.74
CA LEU A 243 -1.30 3.73 -8.17
C LEU A 243 -0.96 2.27 -8.42
N SER A 244 0.17 1.81 -7.88
CA SER A 244 0.59 0.41 -7.96
C SER A 244 -0.47 -0.53 -7.39
N HIS A 245 -0.94 -0.23 -6.18
CA HIS A 245 -1.91 -1.05 -5.47
C HIS A 245 -3.24 -1.14 -6.26
N CYS A 246 -3.80 -0.01 -6.69
CA CYS A 246 -5.03 0.04 -7.47
C CYS A 246 -4.88 -0.65 -8.84
N THR A 247 -3.73 -0.50 -9.51
CA THR A 247 -3.44 -1.17 -10.79
C THR A 247 -3.40 -2.70 -10.64
N VAL A 248 -2.73 -3.20 -9.59
CA VAL A 248 -2.66 -4.64 -9.30
C VAL A 248 -4.03 -5.18 -8.91
N ALA A 249 -4.80 -4.45 -8.10
CA ALA A 249 -6.16 -4.83 -7.74
C ALA A 249 -7.07 -4.91 -8.98
N LEU A 250 -6.97 -3.94 -9.90
CA LEU A 250 -7.74 -3.96 -11.14
C LEU A 250 -7.38 -5.17 -12.01
N TYR A 251 -6.09 -5.48 -12.15
CA TYR A 251 -5.65 -6.67 -12.86
C TYR A 251 -6.21 -7.94 -12.22
N ARG A 252 -6.08 -8.09 -10.90
CA ARG A 252 -6.61 -9.24 -10.15
C ARG A 252 -8.11 -9.41 -10.40
N LEU A 253 -8.90 -8.34 -10.29
CA LEU A 253 -10.34 -8.38 -10.56
C LEU A 253 -10.66 -8.74 -12.02
N SER A 254 -9.81 -8.34 -12.98
CA SER A 254 -10.00 -8.60 -14.41
C SER A 254 -9.72 -10.05 -14.81
N VAL A 255 -8.82 -10.73 -14.10
CA VAL A 255 -8.45 -12.14 -14.36
C VAL A 255 -9.08 -13.12 -13.37
N LEU A 256 -9.76 -12.62 -12.34
CA LEU A 256 -10.38 -13.43 -11.29
C LEU A 256 -11.40 -14.41 -11.87
N GLU A 257 -11.20 -15.69 -11.59
CA GLU A 257 -12.15 -16.76 -11.90
C GLU A 257 -12.93 -17.12 -10.63
N ASP A 258 -14.17 -16.67 -10.54
CA ASP A 258 -15.10 -17.02 -9.46
C ASP A 258 -16.51 -17.23 -10.03
N PRO A 259 -17.26 -18.26 -9.58
CA PRO A 259 -18.60 -18.54 -10.10
C PRO A 259 -19.61 -17.38 -10.01
N VAL A 260 -19.43 -16.47 -9.04
CA VAL A 260 -20.35 -15.33 -8.84
C VAL A 260 -19.83 -14.04 -9.45
N TRP A 261 -18.58 -14.02 -9.93
CA TRP A 261 -17.94 -12.82 -10.46
C TRP A 261 -18.04 -12.74 -11.97
N ASP A 262 -18.45 -11.58 -12.47
CA ASP A 262 -18.51 -11.30 -13.89
C ASP A 262 -17.37 -10.38 -14.32
N ARG A 263 -16.41 -10.95 -15.08
CA ARG A 263 -15.28 -10.19 -15.65
C ARG A 263 -15.74 -9.17 -16.69
N ALA A 264 -16.88 -9.38 -17.36
CA ALA A 264 -17.41 -8.40 -18.30
C ALA A 264 -17.86 -7.11 -17.57
N SER A 265 -18.40 -7.26 -16.37
CA SER A 265 -18.74 -6.13 -15.48
C SER A 265 -17.52 -5.32 -15.05
N VAL A 266 -16.35 -5.95 -14.90
CA VAL A 266 -15.08 -5.21 -14.69
C VAL A 266 -14.76 -4.34 -15.88
N ARG A 267 -14.70 -4.93 -17.08
CA ARG A 267 -14.38 -4.23 -18.34
C ARG A 267 -15.34 -3.07 -18.62
N SER A 268 -16.63 -3.23 -18.32
CA SER A 268 -17.63 -2.19 -18.54
C SER A 268 -17.53 -1.05 -17.52
N THR A 269 -17.06 -1.34 -16.29
CA THR A 269 -16.91 -0.35 -15.22
C THR A 269 -15.61 0.44 -15.35
N ILE A 270 -14.50 -0.28 -15.57
CA ILE A 270 -13.16 0.29 -15.80
C ILE A 270 -12.32 -0.72 -16.61
N ASP A 271 -11.98 -0.36 -17.84
CA ASP A 271 -11.17 -1.20 -18.70
C ASP A 271 -9.69 -1.08 -18.34
N LEU A 272 -9.06 -2.21 -17.99
CA LEU A 272 -7.67 -2.24 -17.55
C LEU A 272 -6.69 -1.75 -18.62
N ILE A 273 -6.87 -2.15 -19.88
CA ILE A 273 -5.94 -1.81 -20.96
C ILE A 273 -6.01 -0.32 -21.28
N ALA A 274 -7.23 0.21 -21.42
CA ALA A 274 -7.46 1.64 -21.62
C ALA A 274 -6.95 2.47 -20.43
N THR A 275 -7.11 1.97 -19.20
CA THR A 275 -6.59 2.63 -17.99
C THR A 275 -5.06 2.70 -18.03
N LEU A 276 -4.37 1.61 -18.38
CA LEU A 276 -2.92 1.61 -18.52
C LEU A 276 -2.44 2.53 -19.64
N ASP A 277 -3.15 2.56 -20.77
CA ASP A 277 -2.86 3.47 -21.88
C ASP A 277 -2.97 4.94 -21.44
N GLU A 278 -4.04 5.31 -20.73
CA GLU A 278 -4.23 6.67 -20.20
C GLU A 278 -3.14 7.06 -19.17
N VAL A 279 -2.78 6.16 -18.24
CA VAL A 279 -1.67 6.44 -17.30
C VAL A 279 -0.37 6.67 -18.07
N GLY A 280 -0.08 5.83 -19.07
CA GLY A 280 1.11 5.95 -19.92
C GLY A 280 1.14 7.27 -20.69
N ASP A 281 0.03 7.65 -21.31
CA ASP A 281 -0.07 8.89 -22.09
C ASP A 281 0.13 10.13 -21.22
N ARG A 282 -0.48 10.16 -20.02
CA ARG A 282 -0.28 11.29 -19.11
C ARG A 282 1.14 11.34 -18.57
N PHE A 283 1.75 10.21 -18.20
CA PHE A 283 3.15 10.17 -17.78
C PHE A 283 4.09 10.64 -18.90
N GLY A 284 3.80 10.31 -20.15
CA GLY A 284 4.55 10.81 -21.32
C GLY A 284 4.48 12.32 -21.49
N ARG A 285 3.40 12.96 -21.04
CA ARG A 285 3.18 14.41 -21.16
C ARG A 285 3.82 15.24 -20.04
N VAL A 286 4.15 14.65 -18.90
CA VAL A 286 4.64 15.38 -17.71
C VAL A 286 5.85 16.25 -18.04
N CYS A 287 6.86 15.71 -18.71
CA CYS A 287 8.09 16.44 -18.98
C CYS A 287 7.88 17.62 -19.94
N ALA A 288 7.02 17.43 -20.95
CA ALA A 288 6.65 18.49 -21.88
C ALA A 288 5.85 19.61 -21.20
N GLU A 289 4.92 19.28 -20.31
CA GLU A 289 4.08 20.26 -19.62
C GLU A 289 4.79 21.01 -18.49
N VAL A 290 5.81 20.39 -17.86
CA VAL A 290 6.64 21.05 -16.83
C VAL A 290 7.79 21.86 -17.46
N GLY A 291 8.06 21.68 -18.76
CA GLY A 291 9.13 22.38 -19.47
C GLY A 291 10.53 21.90 -19.11
N LEU A 292 10.67 20.61 -18.74
CA LEU A 292 11.96 20.00 -18.45
C LEU A 292 12.61 19.49 -19.74
N ASP A 293 13.74 20.08 -20.10
CA ASP A 293 14.61 19.58 -21.16
C ASP A 293 15.51 18.50 -20.55
N VAL A 294 15.12 17.23 -20.69
CA VAL A 294 15.83 16.11 -20.07
C VAL A 294 16.79 15.51 -21.09
N ASP A 295 18.07 15.45 -20.71
CA ASP A 295 19.12 14.82 -21.50
C ASP A 295 18.75 13.37 -21.88
N VAL A 296 18.93 13.06 -23.16
CA VAL A 296 18.31 11.93 -23.86
C VAL A 296 18.96 10.58 -23.50
N GLU A 297 20.15 10.58 -22.90
CA GLU A 297 20.98 9.37 -22.79
C GLU A 297 20.47 8.35 -21.75
N ASP A 298 19.92 8.80 -20.60
CA ASP A 298 19.45 7.88 -19.54
C ASP A 298 17.92 7.82 -19.36
N GLY A 299 17.18 8.77 -19.95
CA GLY A 299 15.74 8.94 -19.83
C GLY A 299 15.28 9.30 -18.41
N ASN A 300 14.42 10.32 -18.29
CA ASN A 300 13.82 10.63 -16.99
C ASN A 300 12.93 9.48 -16.49
N ALA A 301 12.61 9.53 -15.20
CA ALA A 301 11.85 8.47 -14.58
C ALA A 301 10.42 8.29 -15.13
N PHE A 302 9.80 9.36 -15.65
CA PHE A 302 8.52 9.24 -16.36
C PHE A 302 8.67 8.47 -17.67
N THR A 303 9.77 8.66 -18.41
CA THR A 303 10.07 7.89 -19.62
C THR A 303 10.25 6.40 -19.31
N LYS A 304 10.91 6.08 -18.20
CA LYS A 304 11.04 4.69 -17.70
C LYS A 304 9.67 4.14 -17.30
N ALA A 305 8.86 4.90 -16.56
CA ALA A 305 7.51 4.52 -16.16
C ALA A 305 6.62 4.23 -17.39
N VAL A 306 6.64 5.07 -18.43
CA VAL A 306 5.88 4.85 -19.68
C VAL A 306 6.30 3.56 -20.36
N LYS A 307 7.61 3.29 -20.48
CA LYS A 307 8.12 2.03 -21.07
C LYS A 307 7.60 0.82 -20.29
N THR A 308 7.63 0.87 -18.96
CA THR A 308 7.16 -0.25 -18.14
C THR A 308 5.65 -0.42 -18.21
N ILE A 309 4.87 0.66 -18.18
CA ILE A 309 3.41 0.60 -18.35
C ILE A 309 3.05 -0.05 -19.69
N LYS A 310 3.73 0.30 -20.78
CA LYS A 310 3.53 -0.31 -22.10
C LYS A 310 3.87 -1.80 -22.13
N GLY A 311 4.97 -2.19 -21.47
CA GLY A 311 5.34 -3.59 -21.30
C GLY A 311 4.25 -4.37 -20.55
N LEU A 312 3.81 -3.84 -19.42
CA LEU A 312 2.78 -4.42 -18.57
C LEU A 312 1.45 -4.60 -19.32
N ARG A 313 1.03 -3.55 -20.02
CA ARG A 313 -0.14 -3.57 -20.90
C ARG A 313 -0.07 -4.75 -21.87
N SER A 314 1.05 -4.88 -22.61
CA SER A 314 1.23 -5.97 -23.57
C SER A 314 1.16 -7.36 -22.91
N THR A 315 1.79 -7.52 -21.75
CA THR A 315 1.80 -8.80 -21.02
C THR A 315 0.42 -9.17 -20.50
N TRP A 316 -0.30 -8.22 -19.90
CA TRP A 316 -1.63 -8.45 -19.34
C TRP A 316 -2.72 -8.59 -20.40
N GLU A 317 -2.61 -7.86 -21.52
CA GLU A 317 -3.47 -8.05 -22.69
C GLU A 317 -3.34 -9.48 -23.23
N ALA A 318 -2.10 -9.99 -23.35
CA ALA A 318 -1.85 -11.36 -23.76
C ALA A 318 -2.39 -12.40 -22.75
N ALA A 319 -2.27 -12.14 -21.45
CA ALA A 319 -2.81 -13.01 -20.41
C ALA A 319 -4.36 -13.04 -20.38
N MET A 320 -5.02 -11.93 -20.73
CA MET A 320 -6.48 -11.83 -20.78
C MET A 320 -7.09 -12.34 -22.10
N ALA A 321 -6.33 -12.41 -23.19
CA ALA A 321 -6.84 -12.82 -24.49
C ALA A 321 -7.44 -14.26 -24.54
N PRO A 322 -6.88 -15.27 -23.85
CA PRO A 322 -7.51 -16.58 -23.71
C PRO A 322 -8.82 -16.52 -22.91
N LEU A 323 -8.87 -15.68 -21.88
CA LEU A 323 -10.02 -15.54 -20.98
C LEU A 323 -11.22 -14.89 -21.68
N ALA A 324 -10.97 -13.93 -22.58
CA ALA A 324 -12.01 -13.29 -23.39
C ALA A 324 -12.69 -14.25 -24.39
N LYS A 325 -12.01 -15.34 -24.78
CA LYS A 325 -12.57 -16.37 -25.68
C LYS A 325 -13.40 -17.44 -24.95
N ALA A 326 -13.28 -17.51 -23.62
CA ALA A 326 -13.91 -18.52 -22.77
C ALA A 326 -15.26 -18.09 -22.17
N ASP A 327 -15.69 -16.84 -22.37
CA ASP A 327 -17.02 -16.37 -21.93
C ASP A 327 -18.15 -17.05 -22.77
N PRO A 328 -19.34 -17.30 -22.20
CA PRO A 328 -20.13 -18.50 -22.48
C PRO A 328 -21.04 -18.36 -23.70
N SER A 329 -20.52 -18.69 -24.88
CA SER A 329 -21.36 -19.19 -25.98
C SER A 329 -20.87 -20.52 -26.57
N SER A 330 -19.67 -20.98 -26.21
CA SER A 330 -19.07 -22.20 -26.75
C SER A 330 -19.22 -23.44 -25.85
N ALA A 331 -19.49 -23.27 -24.55
CA ALA A 331 -19.60 -24.39 -23.61
C ALA A 331 -20.86 -25.26 -23.81
N ALA A 332 -21.88 -24.77 -24.53
CA ALA A 332 -23.10 -25.52 -24.83
C ALA A 332 -22.94 -26.51 -26.00
N ALA A 333 -21.85 -26.45 -26.78
CA ALA A 333 -21.70 -27.25 -28.00
C ALA A 333 -20.86 -28.53 -27.84
N ALA A 334 -20.23 -28.76 -26.68
CA ALA A 334 -19.26 -29.86 -26.51
C ALA A 334 -19.73 -31.01 -25.61
N ALA A 335 -21.03 -31.09 -25.27
CA ALA A 335 -21.61 -32.23 -24.58
C ALA A 335 -22.27 -33.20 -25.58
N GLY A 336 -21.45 -33.96 -26.31
CA GLY A 336 -21.97 -35.00 -27.19
C GLY A 336 -20.89 -35.76 -27.96
N GLY A 337 -20.27 -36.76 -27.32
CA GLY A 337 -19.53 -37.79 -28.05
C GLY A 337 -18.27 -38.32 -27.36
N VAL A 338 -18.42 -39.38 -26.58
CA VAL A 338 -17.38 -40.39 -26.27
C VAL A 338 -17.81 -41.64 -27.07
N PRO A 339 -16.94 -42.47 -27.71
CA PRO A 339 -15.77 -43.16 -27.14
C PRO A 339 -14.55 -43.26 -28.09
N GLY A 340 -13.35 -43.75 -27.76
CA GLY A 340 -12.78 -44.39 -26.56
C GLY A 340 -11.37 -44.94 -26.88
N ALA A 341 -10.74 -45.54 -25.86
CA ALA A 341 -9.63 -46.52 -25.88
C ALA A 341 -8.15 -46.07 -26.10
N GLY A 342 -7.41 -46.02 -24.97
CA GLY A 342 -6.24 -46.90 -24.72
C GLY A 342 -4.81 -46.39 -25.04
N PRO A 343 -3.77 -46.82 -24.29
CA PRO A 343 -2.58 -46.01 -23.97
C PRO A 343 -1.24 -46.52 -24.52
N GLY A 344 -0.20 -45.66 -24.61
CA GLY A 344 1.17 -46.11 -24.95
C GLY A 344 2.29 -45.06 -24.99
N ILE A 345 3.05 -44.97 -23.88
CA ILE A 345 4.52 -44.96 -23.74
C ILE A 345 5.42 -43.90 -24.47
N LEU A 346 6.06 -43.10 -23.62
CA LEU A 346 7.39 -42.45 -23.62
C LEU A 346 8.40 -42.77 -24.76
N THR A 347 9.08 -41.73 -25.28
CA THR A 347 10.55 -41.72 -25.48
C THR A 347 11.14 -40.31 -25.43
N ALA A 348 12.34 -40.24 -24.85
CA ALA A 348 13.18 -39.07 -24.63
C ALA A 348 14.07 -38.75 -25.85
N GLY A 349 14.48 -37.49 -25.97
CA GLY A 349 15.57 -37.06 -26.85
C GLY A 349 15.92 -35.60 -26.59
N GLY A 350 17.06 -35.36 -25.94
CA GLY A 350 17.52 -34.02 -25.59
C GLY A 350 18.66 -33.47 -26.45
N VAL A 351 18.80 -32.13 -26.37
CA VAL A 351 20.02 -31.28 -26.46
C VAL A 351 20.52 -30.95 -27.91
N PRO A 352 21.10 -29.75 -28.23
CA PRO A 352 21.53 -28.60 -27.41
C PRO A 352 21.05 -27.18 -27.82
N MET A 353 21.17 -26.24 -26.88
CA MET A 353 21.20 -24.77 -27.05
C MET A 353 22.53 -24.29 -27.67
N PRO A 354 22.56 -23.09 -28.29
CA PRO A 354 23.68 -22.18 -28.19
C PRO A 354 23.32 -20.92 -27.38
N ALA A 355 24.32 -20.43 -26.65
CA ALA A 355 24.24 -19.34 -25.69
C ALA A 355 24.26 -17.95 -26.33
N GLY A 356 23.58 -16.99 -25.70
CA GLY A 356 23.83 -15.56 -25.90
C GLY A 356 22.63 -14.69 -25.60
N VAL A 357 22.76 -13.84 -24.57
CA VAL A 357 21.80 -12.86 -24.04
C VAL A 357 20.76 -13.47 -23.09
N GLY A 358 20.86 -13.10 -21.81
CA GLY A 358 20.07 -13.67 -20.72
C GLY A 358 18.57 -13.50 -20.94
N GLU A 359 17.93 -14.59 -21.34
CA GLU A 359 16.50 -14.80 -21.16
C GLU A 359 16.25 -14.84 -19.65
N VAL A 360 15.79 -13.72 -19.10
CA VAL A 360 15.04 -13.75 -17.84
C VAL A 360 13.82 -14.62 -18.12
N GLU A 361 13.73 -15.73 -17.39
CA GLU A 361 12.73 -16.78 -17.53
C GLU A 361 11.31 -16.18 -17.39
N MET A 362 10.71 -15.84 -18.54
CA MET A 362 9.46 -15.07 -18.69
C MET A 362 8.23 -15.75 -18.03
N GLY A 363 8.33 -17.05 -17.70
CA GLY A 363 7.30 -17.79 -16.98
C GLY A 363 7.32 -17.59 -15.47
N GLN A 364 8.51 -17.38 -14.88
CA GLN A 364 8.67 -17.11 -13.44
C GLN A 364 8.16 -15.71 -13.07
N LEU A 365 8.25 -14.78 -14.02
CA LEU A 365 7.75 -13.41 -13.92
C LEU A 365 6.27 -13.33 -13.58
N GLY A 366 5.42 -14.26 -14.02
CA GLY A 366 3.97 -14.21 -13.79
C GLY A 366 3.54 -14.40 -12.33
N LEU A 367 4.27 -15.22 -11.57
CA LEU A 367 4.04 -15.46 -10.13
C LEU A 367 4.77 -14.42 -9.26
N ASP A 368 5.98 -14.00 -9.66
CA ASP A 368 6.72 -12.91 -8.98
C ASP A 368 6.11 -11.51 -9.25
N LEU A 369 5.28 -11.32 -10.30
CA LEU A 369 4.54 -10.09 -10.59
C LEU A 369 3.41 -9.79 -9.59
N MET A 370 2.90 -10.83 -8.92
CA MET A 370 1.77 -10.72 -7.99
C MET A 370 2.17 -10.07 -6.66
N ASP A 371 3.48 -9.91 -6.44
CA ASP A 371 4.15 -9.42 -5.24
C ASP A 371 4.63 -7.95 -5.40
N ASN A 372 3.89 -7.06 -6.10
CA ASN A 372 4.27 -5.65 -6.34
C ASN A 372 5.70 -5.40 -6.95
N ARG A 373 6.46 -6.45 -7.27
CA ARG A 373 7.90 -6.38 -7.63
C ARG A 373 8.14 -5.60 -8.91
N TRP A 374 7.24 -5.71 -9.88
CA TRP A 374 7.34 -4.98 -11.16
C TRP A 374 7.33 -3.46 -10.99
N PHE A 375 6.56 -2.92 -10.04
CA PHE A 375 6.56 -1.47 -9.77
C PHE A 375 7.82 -1.08 -8.99
N THR A 376 8.40 -1.99 -8.21
CA THR A 376 9.73 -1.76 -7.61
C THR A 376 10.82 -1.67 -8.68
N ASP A 377 10.67 -2.33 -9.83
CA ASP A 377 11.58 -2.22 -10.98
C ASP A 377 11.41 -0.90 -11.76
N ILE A 378 10.23 -0.27 -11.69
CA ILE A 378 9.99 1.10 -12.23
C ILE A 378 10.71 2.16 -11.41
N PHE A 379 10.70 1.99 -10.07
CA PHE A 379 11.19 3.00 -9.13
C PHE A 379 12.57 2.70 -8.51
N THR A 380 13.16 1.53 -8.78
CA THR A 380 14.57 1.23 -8.46
C THR A 380 15.58 2.17 -9.10
N PRO A 381 15.40 2.69 -10.34
CA PRO A 381 16.35 3.63 -10.91
C PRO A 381 16.26 5.06 -10.36
N PHE A 382 15.45 5.35 -9.34
CA PHE A 382 15.51 6.61 -8.57
C PHE A 382 16.55 6.53 -7.44
N ASP A 383 17.70 5.90 -7.68
CA ASP A 383 18.87 6.10 -6.83
C ASP A 383 19.34 7.55 -7.06
N PHE A 384 18.94 8.43 -6.15
CA PHE A 384 19.43 9.81 -6.03
C PHE A 384 20.82 9.84 -5.42
#